data_AF-I3W102-F1
#
_entry.id   AF-I3W102-F1
#
_cell.length_a   1.000
_cell.length_b   1.000
_cell.length_c   1.000
_cell.angle_alpha   90.00
_cell.angle_beta   90.00
_cell.angle_gamma   90.00
#
_symmetry.space_group_name_H-M   'P 1'
#
loop_
_entity.id
_entity.type
_entity.pdbx_description
1 polymer ?
#
loop_
_entity_poly.entity_id
_entity_poly.type
_entity_poly.pdbx_seq_one_letter_code
_entity_poly.pdbx_strand_id
1 'polypeptide(L)' 'MDNVQLNTLVPQEDKDFFFSVADRMGVSTGEAMEQLIAHLRTEMKPDGLPAWFDRSQLPETLPMAQAS' A
#
# COMPACT_ATOMS: atom_id res chain seq x y z
N MET A 1 10.53 -3.40 18.80
CA MET A 1 9.45 -2.57 18.24
C MET A 1 8.23 -3.44 18.21
N ASP A 2 7.14 -2.98 18.80
CA ASP A 2 5.93 -3.78 18.92
C ASP A 2 5.09 -3.62 17.65
N ASN A 3 4.61 -4.74 17.10
CA ASN A 3 3.74 -4.72 15.94
C ASN A 3 2.37 -4.15 16.33
N VAL A 4 1.80 -3.29 15.48
CA VAL A 4 0.45 -2.73 15.63
C VAL A 4 -0.46 -3.23 14.53
N GLN A 5 -1.74 -3.40 14.83
CA GLN A 5 -2.73 -3.88 13.85
C GLN A 5 -3.17 -2.76 12.90
N LEU A 6 -3.12 -3.03 11.60
CA LEU A 6 -3.72 -2.20 10.57
C LEU A 6 -5.10 -2.77 10.20
N ASN A 7 -6.17 -2.12 10.65
CA ASN A 7 -7.54 -2.49 10.32
C ASN A 7 -8.05 -1.60 9.19
N THR A 8 -8.37 -2.19 8.04
CA THR A 8 -8.89 -1.46 6.87
C THR A 8 -10.04 -2.22 6.21
N LEU A 9 -10.94 -1.47 5.58
CA LEU A 9 -11.97 -2.03 4.70
C LEU A 9 -11.48 -1.92 3.26
N VAL A 10 -11.55 -3.04 2.54
CA VAL A 10 -11.22 -3.12 1.12
C VAL A 10 -12.34 -3.83 0.38
N PRO A 11 -12.54 -3.55 -0.92
CA PRO A 11 -13.35 -4.39 -1.79
C PRO A 11 -12.96 -5.86 -1.68
N GLN A 12 -13.94 -6.75 -1.84
CA GLN A 12 -13.72 -8.20 -1.75
C GLN A 12 -12.70 -8.69 -2.77
N GLU A 13 -12.74 -8.15 -3.99
CA GLU A 13 -11.81 -8.50 -5.07
C GLU A 13 -10.35 -8.18 -4.75
N ASP A 14 -10.09 -7.04 -4.10
CA ASP A 14 -8.75 -6.66 -3.66
C ASP A 14 -8.25 -7.59 -2.56
N LYS A 15 -9.14 -7.98 -1.64
CA LYS A 15 -8.81 -8.95 -0.59
C LYS A 15 -8.46 -10.32 -1.18
N ASP A 16 -9.23 -10.79 -2.14
CA ASP A 16 -9.00 -12.06 -2.83
C ASP A 16 -7.70 -12.05 -3.63
N PHE A 17 -7.39 -10.91 -4.26
CA PHE A 17 -6.09 -10.70 -4.89
C PHE A 17 -4.94 -10.89 -3.90
N PHE A 18 -4.98 -10.27 -2.72
CA PHE A 18 -3.92 -10.43 -1.70
C PHE A 18 -3.82 -11.86 -1.18
N PHE A 19 -4.93 -12.60 -1.07
CA PHE A 19 -4.87 -14.03 -0.77
C PHE A 19 -4.09 -14.79 -1.84
N SER A 20 -4.33 -14.51 -3.12
CA SER A 20 -3.60 -15.16 -4.22
C SER A 20 -2.10 -14.82 -4.23
N VAL A 21 -1.73 -13.60 -3.83
CA VAL A 21 -0.33 -13.18 -3.73
C VAL A 21 0.37 -13.94 -2.59
N ALA A 22 -0.26 -14.02 -1.42
CA ALA A 22 0.27 -14.74 -0.28
C ALA A 22 0.48 -16.24 -0.59
N ASP A 23 -0.49 -16.86 -1.27
CA ASP A 23 -0.39 -18.26 -1.71
C ASP A 23 0.81 -18.49 -2.65
N ARG A 24 1.02 -17.60 -3.64
CA ARG A 24 2.18 -17.66 -4.55
C ARG A 24 3.51 -17.47 -3.83
N MET A 25 3.54 -16.67 -2.76
CA MET A 25 4.72 -16.46 -1.93
C MET A 25 4.96 -17.62 -0.94
N GLY A 26 3.96 -18.49 -0.73
CA GLY A 26 4.04 -19.59 0.24
C GLY A 26 4.03 -19.11 1.70
N VAL A 27 3.41 -17.96 1.98
CA VAL A 27 3.37 -17.34 3.32
C VAL A 27 1.94 -17.00 3.74
N SER A 28 1.76 -16.63 5.01
CA SER A 28 0.47 -16.13 5.47
C SER A 28 0.13 -14.77 4.82
N THR A 29 -1.16 -14.45 4.71
CA THR A 29 -1.60 -13.15 4.15
C THR A 29 -1.07 -11.97 4.95
N GLY A 30 -1.01 -12.10 6.29
CA GLY A 30 -0.43 -11.07 7.15
C GLY A 30 1.04 -10.83 6.85
N GLU A 31 1.81 -11.91 6.70
CA GLU A 31 3.23 -11.84 6.36
C GLU A 31 3.49 -11.26 4.97
N ALA A 32 2.68 -11.65 3.97
CA ALA A 32 2.73 -11.05 2.64
C ALA A 32 2.45 -9.53 2.71
N MET A 33 1.43 -9.12 3.47
CA MET A 33 1.12 -7.70 3.67
C MET A 33 2.25 -6.94 4.37
N GLU A 34 2.87 -7.53 5.40
CA GLU A 34 4.01 -6.93 6.10
C GLU A 34 5.19 -6.71 5.15
N GLN A 35 5.53 -7.70 4.32
CA GLN A 35 6.62 -7.58 3.35
C GLN A 35 6.31 -6.53 2.27
N LEU A 36 5.07 -6.49 1.76
CA LEU A 36 4.65 -5.52 0.75
C LEU A 36 4.63 -4.09 1.31
N ILE A 37 4.17 -3.88 2.55
CA ILE A 37 4.22 -2.57 3.23
C ILE A 37 5.67 -2.15 3.45
N ALA A 38 6.54 -3.06 3.87
CA ALA A 38 7.96 -2.78 4.07
C ALA A 38 8.64 -2.37 2.76
N HIS A 39 8.35 -3.06 1.66
CA HIS A 39 8.88 -2.71 0.34
C HIS A 39 8.28 -1.38 -0.17
N LEU A 40 6.98 -1.17 -0.03
CA LEU A 40 6.34 0.08 -0.41
C LEU A 40 7.03 1.26 0.27
N ARG A 41 7.33 1.16 1.58
CA ARG A 41 8.03 2.20 2.35
C ARG A 41 9.39 2.60 1.74
N THR A 42 10.12 1.67 1.12
CA THR A 42 11.41 1.99 0.48
C THR A 42 11.25 2.70 -0.86
N GLU A 43 10.08 2.57 -1.49
CA GLU A 43 9.77 3.14 -2.82
C GLU A 43 9.03 4.48 -2.73
N MET A 44 8.48 4.85 -1.56
CA MET A 44 7.72 6.09 -1.38
C MET A 44 8.60 7.33 -1.51
N LYS A 45 8.12 8.34 -2.24
CA LYS A 45 8.68 9.69 -2.25
C LYS A 45 7.98 10.58 -1.20
N PRO A 46 8.55 11.75 -0.84
CA PRO A 46 7.96 12.67 0.14
C PRO A 46 6.56 13.20 -0.22
N ASP A 47 6.17 13.09 -1.48
CA ASP A 47 4.84 13.45 -1.98
C ASP A 47 3.76 12.40 -1.65
N GLY A 48 4.12 11.33 -0.95
CA GLY A 48 3.19 10.27 -0.57
C GLY A 48 2.85 9.32 -1.70
N LEU A 49 3.64 9.28 -2.78
CA LEU A 49 3.45 8.38 -3.91
C LEU A 49 4.72 7.56 -4.19
N PRO A 50 4.59 6.31 -4.67
CA PRO A 50 5.73 5.52 -5.10
C PRO A 50 6.54 6.19 -6.21
N ALA A 51 7.82 5.84 -6.31
CA ALA A 51 8.72 6.38 -7.32
C ALA A 51 8.27 6.08 -8.75
N TRP A 52 7.64 4.93 -8.95
CA TRP A 52 7.12 4.44 -10.23
C TRP A 52 5.70 4.93 -10.57
N PHE A 53 5.04 5.69 -9.69
CA PHE A 53 3.73 6.26 -9.98
C PHE A 53 3.83 7.38 -11.04
N ASP A 54 3.04 7.27 -12.11
CA ASP A 54 2.96 8.30 -13.15
C ASP A 54 2.17 9.52 -12.64
N ARG A 55 2.91 10.58 -12.32
CA ARG A 55 2.37 11.82 -11.77
C ARG A 55 1.58 12.64 -12.79
N SER A 56 1.72 12.37 -14.09
CA SER A 56 0.91 13.03 -15.11
C SER A 56 -0.57 12.64 -15.04
N GLN A 57 -0.87 11.50 -14.39
CA GLN A 57 -2.23 11.03 -14.13
C GLN A 57 -2.84 11.63 -12.86
N LEU A 58 -2.07 12.40 -12.08
CA LEU A 58 -2.62 13.07 -10.91
C LEU A 58 -3.51 14.23 -11.37
N PRO A 59 -4.73 14.37 -10.84
CA PRO A 59 -5.48 15.60 -11.03
C PRO A 59 -4.64 16.77 -10.50
N GLU A 60 -4.61 17.89 -11.23
CA GLU A 60 -3.81 19.09 -10.90
C GLU A 60 -4.08 19.62 -9.47
N THR A 61 -5.18 19.22 -8.85
CA THR A 61 -5.55 19.52 -7.47
C THR A 61 -5.58 18.26 -6.62
N LEU A 62 -4.43 17.83 -6.08
CA LEU A 62 -4.46 16.97 -4.90
C LEU A 62 -4.96 17.83 -3.71
N PRO A 63 -5.99 17.40 -2.94
CA PRO A 63 -6.50 18.16 -1.79
C PRO A 63 -5.49 18.38 -0.64
N MET A 64 -4.25 17.91 -0.78
CA MET A 64 -3.24 17.90 0.28
C MET A 64 -2.60 19.28 0.55
N ALA A 65 -3.00 20.34 -0.16
CA ALA A 65 -2.56 21.71 0.11
C ALA A 65 -3.44 22.47 1.14
N GLN A 66 -4.44 21.81 1.75
CA GLN A 66 -5.35 22.42 2.75
C GLN A 66 -5.32 21.69 4.09
N ALA A 67 -4.14 21.25 4.53
CA ALA A 67 -3.90 20.98 5.94
C ALA A 67 -2.80 21.95 6.42
N SER A 68 -3.22 23.18 6.72
CA SER A 68 -2.46 24.14 7.53
C SER A 68 -2.81 23.96 9.00
#